data_AF-A0A378NAY5-F1
#
_entry.id   AF-A0A378NAY5-F1
#
_cell.length_a   1.000
_cell.length_b   1.000
_cell.length_c   1.000
_cell.angle_alpha   90.00
_cell.angle_beta   90.00
_cell.angle_gamma   90.00
#
_symmetry.space_group_name_H-M   'P 1'
#
loop_
_entity.id
_entity.type
_entity.pdbx_description
1 polymer ?
#
loop_
_entity_poly.entity_id
_entity_poly.type
_entity_poly.pdbx_seq_one_letter_code
_entity_poly.pdbx_strand_id
1 'polypeptide(L)'
;MGAKIEEIEAAAHDNAMTYIQALRHFSTFAFGLHLSRQPVQLSQLLALSSPIYRLELAMIGRLFAQDGSLYADIIADKPENLATIETLKESFEQGLDFFKRNDKAGFIKAFEEVHHWFGDYSEQFLKESRVLLQQAHDSRK
;
A
#
# COMPACT_ATOMS: atom_id res chain seq x y z
N MET A 1 -15.46 23.65 1.00
CA MET A 1 -15.31 22.32 1.63
C MET A 1 -16.64 21.60 1.45
N GLY A 2 -16.68 20.52 0.68
CA GLY A 2 -17.84 19.64 0.58
C GLY A 2 -17.48 18.34 1.27
N ALA A 3 -17.88 18.16 2.53
CA ALA A 3 -17.72 16.88 3.20
C ALA A 3 -18.84 15.96 2.71
N LYS A 4 -18.48 14.73 2.32
CA LYS A 4 -19.44 13.65 2.10
C LYS A 4 -19.60 12.93 3.43
N ILE A 5 -20.81 12.91 3.97
CA ILE A 5 -21.12 12.17 5.21
C ILE A 5 -21.60 10.79 4.81
N GLU A 6 -21.02 9.77 5.40
CA GLU A 6 -21.43 8.37 5.27
C GLU A 6 -21.71 7.85 6.69
N GLU A 7 -22.94 7.41 6.94
CA GLU A 7 -23.33 6.84 8.22
C GLU A 7 -22.99 5.34 8.25
N ILE A 8 -22.31 4.92 9.32
CA ILE A 8 -21.88 3.53 9.52
C ILE A 8 -21.91 3.20 11.02
N GLU A 9 -22.19 1.95 11.36
CA GLU A 9 -22.10 1.49 12.74
C GLU A 9 -20.65 1.53 13.25
N ALA A 10 -20.45 1.88 14.52
CA ALA A 10 -19.12 2.00 15.12
C ALA A 10 -18.28 0.73 14.96
N ALA A 11 -18.88 -0.45 15.19
CA ALA A 11 -18.17 -1.73 15.03
C ALA A 11 -17.73 -1.99 13.58
N ALA A 12 -18.56 -1.63 12.60
CA ALA A 12 -18.24 -1.77 11.18
C ALA A 12 -17.17 -0.76 10.75
N HIS A 13 -17.23 0.47 11.26
CA HIS A 13 -16.18 1.47 11.07
C HIS A 13 -14.84 0.97 11.60
N ASP A 14 -14.81 0.47 12.83
CA ASP A 14 -13.58 0.00 13.46
C ASP A 14 -13.00 -1.18 12.68
N ASN A 15 -13.83 -2.14 12.27
CA ASN A 15 -13.39 -3.24 11.43
C ASN A 15 -12.78 -2.75 10.11
N ALA A 16 -13.38 -1.76 9.46
CA ALA A 16 -12.83 -1.17 8.24
C ALA A 16 -11.49 -0.46 8.49
N MET A 17 -11.33 0.24 9.61
CA MET A 17 -10.07 0.91 9.96
C MET A 17 -8.89 -0.05 10.16
N THR A 18 -9.15 -1.31 10.53
CA THR A 18 -8.13 -2.36 10.54
C THR A 18 -7.42 -2.48 9.19
N TYR A 19 -8.19 -2.46 8.09
CA TYR A 19 -7.66 -2.59 6.72
C TYR A 19 -7.19 -1.25 6.15
N ILE A 20 -7.94 -0.18 6.42
CA ILE A 20 -7.67 1.16 5.85
C ILE A 20 -6.45 1.81 6.50
N GLN A 21 -6.27 1.64 7.81
CA GLN A 21 -5.23 2.30 8.59
C GLN A 21 -4.17 1.32 9.05
N ALA A 22 -4.49 0.38 9.95
CA ALA A 22 -3.48 -0.44 10.62
C ALA A 22 -2.66 -1.27 9.61
N LEU A 23 -3.35 -2.03 8.75
CA LEU A 23 -2.72 -2.82 7.69
C LEU A 23 -1.91 -1.94 6.72
N ARG A 24 -2.50 -0.83 6.26
CA ARG A 24 -1.87 0.08 5.29
C ARG A 24 -0.62 0.75 5.86
N HIS A 25 -0.69 1.27 7.08
CA HIS A 25 0.42 1.95 7.74
C HIS A 25 1.54 0.98 8.06
N PHE A 26 1.21 -0.20 8.61
CA PHE A 26 2.21 -1.23 8.87
C PHE A 26 2.91 -1.68 7.58
N SER A 27 2.16 -1.97 6.50
CA SER A 27 2.73 -2.36 5.21
C SER A 27 3.69 -1.29 4.66
N THR A 28 3.30 -0.02 4.72
CA THR A 28 4.14 1.11 4.30
C THR A 28 5.39 1.25 5.17
N PHE A 29 5.24 1.13 6.49
CA PHE A 29 6.35 1.16 7.45
C PHE A 29 7.36 0.03 7.16
N ALA A 30 6.87 -1.21 7.00
CA ALA A 30 7.69 -2.37 6.74
C ALA A 30 8.47 -2.24 5.42
N PHE A 31 7.82 -1.73 4.37
CA PHE A 31 8.48 -1.47 3.09
C PHE A 31 9.59 -0.42 3.23
N GLY A 32 9.31 0.71 3.89
CA GLY A 32 10.31 1.76 4.13
C GLY A 32 11.48 1.29 5.01
N LEU A 33 11.20 0.48 6.04
CA LEU A 33 12.22 -0.15 6.89
C LEU A 33 13.09 -1.12 6.09
N HIS A 34 12.50 -1.91 5.19
CA HIS A 34 13.25 -2.79 4.31
C HIS A 34 14.15 -1.98 3.37
N LEU A 35 13.60 -0.95 2.71
CA LEU A 35 14.33 -0.09 1.77
C LEU A 35 15.52 0.62 2.42
N SER A 36 15.36 1.13 3.65
CA SER A 36 16.43 1.83 4.38
C SER A 36 17.62 0.94 4.77
N ARG A 37 17.43 -0.38 4.73
CA ARG A 37 18.46 -1.40 5.01
C ARG A 37 19.12 -1.96 3.76
N GLN A 38 18.70 -1.52 2.57
CA GLN A 38 19.29 -1.98 1.31
C GLN A 38 20.51 -1.13 0.93
N PRO A 39 21.49 -1.69 0.19
CA PRO A 39 22.65 -0.95 -0.30
C PRO A 39 22.27 -0.07 -1.51
N VAL A 40 21.30 0.83 -1.34
CA VAL A 40 20.77 1.70 -2.40
C VAL A 40 20.81 3.17 -2.00
N GLN A 41 20.99 4.05 -2.98
CA GLN A 41 20.90 5.49 -2.78
C GLN A 41 19.55 6.01 -3.26
N LEU A 42 18.75 6.58 -2.36
CA LEU A 42 17.41 7.07 -2.69
C LEU A 42 17.41 8.10 -3.83
N SER A 43 18.41 8.99 -3.85
CA SER A 43 18.59 9.97 -4.93
C SER A 43 18.76 9.32 -6.30
N GLN A 44 19.50 8.20 -6.38
CA GLN A 44 19.69 7.45 -7.61
C GLN A 44 18.39 6.76 -8.05
N LEU A 45 17.65 6.14 -7.12
CA LEU A 45 16.35 5.55 -7.42
C LEU A 45 15.39 6.59 -7.99
N LEU A 46 15.35 7.79 -7.39
CA LEU A 46 14.51 8.90 -7.84
C LEU A 46 14.91 9.43 -9.21
N ALA A 47 16.20 9.47 -9.54
CA ALA A 47 16.69 9.93 -10.85
C ALA A 47 16.31 8.97 -11.99
N LEU A 48 16.19 7.67 -11.69
CA LEU A 48 15.79 6.64 -12.64
C LEU A 48 14.28 6.39 -12.70
N SER A 49 13.52 7.00 -11.78
CA SER A 49 12.08 6.76 -11.64
C SER A 49 11.26 7.57 -12.64
N SER A 50 10.34 6.91 -13.35
CA SER A 50 9.24 7.59 -14.03
C SER A 50 8.28 8.24 -13.01
N PRO A 51 7.34 9.10 -13.44
CA PRO A 51 6.45 9.81 -12.51
C PRO A 51 5.68 8.91 -11.53
N ILE A 52 5.25 7.72 -11.96
CA ILE A 52 4.53 6.76 -11.09
C ILE A 52 5.46 6.15 -10.03
N TYR A 53 6.64 5.67 -10.40
CA TYR A 53 7.60 5.11 -9.43
C TYR A 53 8.08 6.16 -8.43
N ARG A 54 8.24 7.41 -8.88
CA ARG A 54 8.55 8.52 -7.98
C ARG A 54 7.41 8.77 -6.99
N LEU A 55 6.16 8.71 -7.45
CA LEU A 55 4.99 8.87 -6.60
C LEU A 55 4.90 7.74 -5.56
N GLU A 56 5.13 6.50 -5.95
CA GLU A 56 5.16 5.35 -5.04
C GLU A 56 6.20 5.56 -3.91
N LEU A 57 7.43 5.95 -4.27
CA LEU A 57 8.48 6.26 -3.28
C LEU A 57 8.09 7.44 -2.38
N ALA A 58 7.43 8.47 -2.92
CA ALA A 58 6.94 9.60 -2.14
C ALA A 58 5.84 9.19 -1.15
N MET A 59 4.95 8.28 -1.55
CA MET A 59 3.88 7.75 -0.69
C MET A 59 4.43 6.94 0.49
N ILE A 60 5.55 6.24 0.31
CA ILE A 60 6.27 5.59 1.41
C ILE A 60 6.98 6.63 2.29
N GLY A 61 7.77 7.51 1.67
CA GLY A 61 8.60 8.48 2.39
C GLY A 61 7.81 9.44 3.27
N ARG A 62 6.62 9.89 2.82
CA ARG A 62 5.77 10.82 3.59
C ARG A 62 5.25 10.24 4.90
N LEU A 63 5.23 8.91 5.07
CA LEU A 63 4.86 8.28 6.34
C LEU A 63 5.85 8.69 7.44
N PHE A 64 7.16 8.66 7.13
CA PHE A 64 8.24 8.92 8.08
C PHE A 64 8.46 10.40 8.40
N ALA A 65 7.75 11.30 7.71
CA ALA A 65 7.73 12.74 8.00
C ALA A 65 6.65 13.13 9.02
N GLN A 66 5.86 12.17 9.50
CA GLN A 66 4.79 12.35 10.48
C GLN A 66 5.22 11.79 11.85
N ASP A 67 4.35 11.91 12.85
CA ASP A 67 4.62 11.40 14.21
C ASP A 67 4.55 9.86 14.26
N GLY A 68 5.67 9.23 14.61
CA GLY A 68 5.75 7.78 14.75
C GLY A 68 4.89 7.23 15.90
N SER A 69 4.65 8.03 16.94
CA SER A 69 3.85 7.63 18.10
C SER A 69 2.39 7.41 17.70
N LEU A 70 1.85 8.30 16.87
CA LEU A 70 0.51 8.17 16.32
C LEU A 70 0.31 6.84 15.59
N TYR A 71 1.27 6.44 14.75
CA TYR A 71 1.16 5.17 14.02
C TYR A 71 1.35 3.95 14.93
N ALA A 72 2.21 4.05 15.95
CA ALA A 72 2.36 3.00 16.94
C ALA A 72 1.03 2.76 17.68
N ASP A 73 0.37 3.83 18.12
CA ASP A 73 -0.92 3.75 18.81
C ASP A 73 -2.00 3.16 17.90
N ILE A 74 -2.14 3.64 16.65
CA ILE A 74 -3.12 3.11 15.70
C ILE A 74 -2.88 1.61 15.42
N ILE A 75 -1.64 1.20 15.22
CA ILE A 75 -1.32 -0.20 14.90
C ILE A 75 -1.57 -1.09 16.12
N ALA A 76 -1.24 -0.63 17.32
CA ALA A 76 -1.38 -1.38 18.57
C ALA A 76 -2.78 -1.29 19.21
N ASP A 77 -3.70 -0.50 18.62
CA ASP A 77 -5.01 -0.16 19.19
C ASP A 77 -5.85 -1.38 19.60
N LYS A 78 -5.83 -2.46 18.80
CA LYS A 78 -6.63 -3.67 19.07
C LYS A 78 -6.00 -4.96 18.54
N PRO A 79 -6.31 -6.12 19.15
CA PRO A 79 -5.74 -7.41 18.76
C PRO A 79 -5.98 -7.78 17.29
N GLU A 80 -7.11 -7.37 16.72
CA GLU A 80 -7.47 -7.64 15.31
C GLU A 80 -6.49 -6.99 14.33
N ASN A 81 -5.89 -5.85 14.70
CA ASN A 81 -4.86 -5.19 13.89
C ASN A 81 -3.63 -6.08 13.76
N LEU A 82 -3.17 -6.63 14.89
CA LEU A 82 -2.01 -7.54 14.91
C LEU A 82 -2.31 -8.81 14.11
N ALA A 83 -3.47 -9.43 14.32
CA ALA A 83 -3.87 -10.62 13.57
C ALA A 83 -3.91 -10.35 12.05
N THR A 84 -4.39 -9.19 11.62
CA THR A 84 -4.43 -8.80 10.21
C THR A 84 -3.03 -8.54 9.64
N ILE A 85 -2.10 -8.03 10.45
CA ILE A 85 -0.71 -7.86 10.06
C ILE A 85 0.01 -9.22 9.93
N GLU A 86 -0.31 -10.18 10.79
CA GLU A 86 0.23 -11.54 10.68
C GLU A 86 -0.22 -12.23 9.39
N THR A 87 -1.50 -12.12 9.01
CA THR A 87 -1.99 -12.69 7.74
C THR A 87 -1.43 -11.97 6.50
N LEU A 88 -1.08 -10.67 6.61
CA LEU A 88 -0.31 -9.98 5.57
C LEU A 88 1.08 -10.63 5.38
N LYS A 89 1.79 -10.96 6.46
CA LYS A 89 3.08 -11.67 6.37
C LYS A 89 2.92 -13.01 5.67
N GLU A 90 1.89 -13.78 6.00
CA GLU A 90 1.60 -15.06 5.32
C GLU A 90 1.37 -14.86 3.82
N SER A 91 0.67 -13.78 3.43
CA SER A 91 0.47 -13.43 2.02
C SER A 91 1.78 -13.14 1.28
N PHE A 92 2.74 -12.46 1.93
CA PHE A 92 4.08 -12.25 1.38
C PHE A 92 4.83 -13.58 1.21
N GLU A 93 4.73 -14.49 2.16
CA GLU A 93 5.37 -15.81 2.10
C GLU A 93 4.81 -16.65 0.94
N GLN A 94 3.48 -16.64 0.76
CA GLN A 94 2.81 -17.32 -0.36
C GLN A 94 3.23 -16.72 -1.71
N GLY A 95 3.24 -15.38 -1.83
CA GLY A 95 3.68 -14.71 -3.05
C GLY A 95 5.14 -15.01 -3.42
N LEU A 96 6.02 -15.05 -2.41
CA LEU A 96 7.43 -15.42 -2.59
C LEU A 96 7.61 -16.87 -3.05
N ASP A 97 6.77 -17.78 -2.56
CA ASP A 97 6.86 -19.20 -2.84
C ASP A 97 6.66 -19.54 -4.33
N PHE A 98 5.83 -18.78 -5.07
CA PHE A 98 5.73 -18.92 -6.52
C PHE A 98 7.10 -18.76 -7.19
N PHE A 99 7.88 -17.75 -6.81
CA PHE A 99 9.18 -17.49 -7.42
C PHE A 99 10.27 -18.45 -6.94
N LYS A 100 10.25 -18.87 -5.66
CA LYS A 100 11.15 -19.91 -5.15
C LYS A 100 11.00 -21.22 -5.91
N ARG A 101 9.77 -21.56 -6.33
CA ARG A 101 9.45 -22.79 -7.07
C ARG A 101 9.49 -22.59 -8.59
N ASN A 102 9.84 -21.39 -9.07
CA ASN A 102 9.78 -20.99 -10.48
C ASN A 102 8.39 -21.22 -11.12
N ASP A 103 7.33 -21.14 -10.30
CA ASP A 103 5.93 -21.35 -10.69
C ASP A 103 5.29 -20.03 -11.17
N LYS A 104 5.65 -19.64 -12.39
CA LYS A 104 5.08 -18.45 -13.04
C LYS A 104 3.59 -18.61 -13.33
N ALA A 105 3.14 -19.82 -13.61
CA ALA A 105 1.74 -20.10 -13.93
C ALA A 105 0.86 -19.93 -12.68
N GLY A 106 1.32 -20.42 -11.52
CA GLY A 106 0.66 -20.21 -10.23
C GLY A 106 0.58 -18.73 -9.86
N PHE A 107 1.66 -17.97 -10.07
CA PHE A 107 1.63 -16.52 -9.86
C PHE A 107 0.59 -15.83 -10.74
N ILE A 108 0.57 -16.13 -12.05
CA ILE A 108 -0.41 -15.53 -12.99
C ILE A 108 -1.83 -15.87 -12.55
N LYS A 109 -2.09 -17.12 -12.16
CA LYS A 109 -3.42 -17.53 -11.68
C LYS A 109 -3.84 -16.74 -10.44
N ALA A 110 -2.97 -16.62 -9.44
CA ALA A 110 -3.26 -15.83 -8.23
C ALA A 110 -3.45 -14.35 -8.55
N PHE A 111 -2.70 -13.80 -9.51
CA PHE A 111 -2.85 -12.42 -9.98
C PHE A 111 -4.24 -12.19 -10.60
N GLU A 112 -4.72 -13.10 -11.46
CA GLU A 112 -6.05 -13.01 -12.05
C GLU A 112 -7.18 -13.18 -11.01
N GLU A 113 -6.98 -14.04 -10.01
CA GLU A 113 -7.92 -14.18 -8.88
C GLU A 113 -8.06 -12.85 -8.09
N VAL A 114 -6.94 -12.15 -7.86
CA VAL A 114 -6.94 -10.83 -7.22
C VAL A 114 -7.59 -9.77 -8.12
N HIS A 115 -7.27 -9.76 -9.43
CA HIS A 115 -7.90 -8.86 -10.39
C HIS A 115 -9.42 -9.03 -10.42
N HIS A 116 -9.89 -10.28 -10.46
CA HIS A 116 -11.31 -10.59 -10.43
C HIS A 116 -12.00 -10.10 -9.14
N TRP A 117 -11.33 -10.22 -7.99
CA TRP A 117 -11.85 -9.71 -6.72
C TRP A 117 -11.95 -8.18 -6.69
N PHE A 118 -10.95 -7.47 -7.24
CA PHE A 118 -11.04 -6.01 -7.41
C PHE A 118 -12.12 -5.60 -8.42
N GLY A 119 -12.40 -6.44 -9.42
CA GLY A 119 -13.40 -6.19 -10.46
C GLY A 119 -13.12 -4.88 -11.21
N ASP A 120 -14.19 -4.16 -11.57
CA ASP A 120 -14.14 -2.91 -12.33
C ASP A 120 -13.30 -1.79 -11.65
N TYR A 121 -13.05 -1.91 -10.34
CA TYR A 121 -12.19 -0.96 -9.63
C TYR A 121 -10.75 -1.01 -10.11
N SER A 122 -10.26 -2.15 -10.62
CA SER A 122 -8.90 -2.27 -11.18
C SER A 122 -8.68 -1.27 -12.31
N GLU A 123 -9.59 -1.26 -13.28
CA GLU A 123 -9.54 -0.39 -14.46
C GLU A 123 -9.82 1.07 -14.07
N GLN A 124 -10.76 1.28 -13.14
CA GLN A 124 -11.05 2.60 -12.62
C GLN A 124 -9.82 3.23 -11.96
N PHE A 125 -9.16 2.53 -11.04
CA PHE A 125 -7.96 3.03 -10.35
C PHE A 125 -6.78 3.24 -11.30
N LEU A 126 -6.64 2.39 -12.34
CA LEU A 126 -5.65 2.61 -13.38
C LEU A 126 -5.91 3.91 -14.17
N LYS A 127 -7.17 4.23 -14.45
CA LYS A 127 -7.55 5.45 -15.16
C LYS A 127 -7.38 6.69 -14.27
N GLU A 128 -7.81 6.61 -13.01
CA GLU A 128 -7.69 7.69 -12.04
C GLU A 128 -6.23 8.04 -11.75
N SER A 129 -5.38 7.03 -11.52
CA SER A 129 -3.95 7.24 -11.27
C SER A 129 -3.26 7.93 -12.46
N ARG A 130 -3.60 7.58 -13.70
CA ARG A 130 -3.07 8.25 -14.91
C ARG A 130 -3.44 9.74 -14.94
N VAL A 131 -4.69 10.09 -14.64
CA VAL A 131 -5.14 11.49 -14.60
C VAL A 131 -4.41 12.27 -13.51
N LEU A 132 -4.29 11.70 -12.30
CA LEU A 132 -3.56 12.32 -11.20
C LEU A 132 -2.08 12.57 -11.53
N LEU A 133 -1.42 11.60 -12.17
CA LEU A 133 -0.03 11.74 -12.60
C LEU A 133 0.15 12.82 -13.67
N GLN A 134 -0.79 12.92 -14.60
CA GLN A 134 -0.75 13.95 -15.65
C GLN A 134 -0.86 15.36 -15.05
N GLN A 135 -1.83 15.57 -14.15
CA GLN A 135 -1.99 16.85 -13.43
C GLN A 135 -0.77 17.19 -12.56
N ALA A 136 -0.22 16.19 -11.85
CA ALA A 136 0.98 16.38 -11.02
C ALA A 136 2.25 16.67 -11.84
N HIS A 137 2.29 16.24 -13.10
CA HIS A 137 3.37 16.57 -14.03
C HIS A 137 3.20 17.98 -14.62
N ASP A 138 1.99 18.35 -15.02
CA ASP A 138 1.71 19.66 -15.64
C ASP A 138 1.88 20.82 -14.65
N SER A 139 1.61 20.60 -13.36
CA SER A 139 1.85 21.57 -12.28
C SER A 139 3.33 21.78 -11.90
N ARG A 140 4.25 20.98 -12.45
CA ARG A 140 5.71 21.16 -12.25
C ARG A 140 6.40 21.87 -13.41
N LYS A 141 5.69 22.11 -14.51
CA LYS A 141 6.18 22.95 -15.63
C LYS A 141 5.82 24.41 -15.36
#